data_AF-A0A256XQW0-F1
#
_entry.id   AF-A0A256XQW0-F1
#
_cell.length_a   1.000
_cell.length_b   1.000
_cell.length_c   1.000
_cell.angle_alpha   90.00
_cell.angle_beta   90.00
_cell.angle_gamma   90.00
#
_symmetry.space_group_name_H-M   'P 1'
#
loop_
_entity.id
_entity.type
_entity.pdbx_description
1 polymer ?
#
loop_
_entity_poly.entity_id
_entity_poly.type
_entity_poly.pdbx_seq_one_letter_code
_entity_poly.pdbx_strand_id
1 'polypeptide(L)' 'MSDTVSLDVLRKIVREEVRKAFLEVLLELIPYISDEEQEEIDQTAGSPDDYKEEDFVEWNGK' A
#
# COMPACT_ATOMS: atom_id res chain seq x y z
N MET A 1 9.69 -17.56 -31.40
CA MET A 1 10.43 -16.31 -31.20
C MET A 1 10.78 -16.24 -29.72
N SER A 2 12.06 -16.13 -29.38
CA SER A 2 12.49 -15.90 -27.99
C SER A 2 12.66 -14.40 -27.86
N ASP A 3 11.70 -13.74 -27.21
CA ASP A 3 11.81 -12.33 -26.88
C ASP A 3 12.88 -12.20 -25.80
N THR A 4 13.99 -11.56 -26.16
CA THR A 4 15.10 -11.32 -25.24
C THR A 4 14.77 -10.09 -24.40
N VAL A 5 14.13 -10.31 -23.25
CA VAL A 5 13.86 -9.26 -22.27
C VAL A 5 15.12 -9.01 -21.45
N SER A 6 15.51 -7.75 -21.30
CA SER A 6 16.65 -7.41 -20.43
C SER A 6 16.34 -7.75 -18.97
N LEU A 7 17.37 -8.14 -18.22
CA LEU A 7 17.22 -8.54 -16.82
C LEU A 7 16.62 -7.41 -15.96
N ASP A 8 16.92 -6.15 -16.27
CA ASP A 8 16.39 -5.01 -15.53
C ASP A 8 14.91 -4.77 -15.79
N VAL A 9 14.46 -4.95 -17.04
CA VAL A 9 13.04 -4.92 -17.38
C VAL A 9 12.30 -6.07 -16.67
N LEU A 10 12.87 -7.28 -16.68
CA LEU A 10 12.28 -8.42 -15.99
C LEU A 10 12.18 -8.18 -14.48
N ARG A 11 13.23 -7.65 -13.84
CA ARG A 11 13.22 -7.30 -12.41
C ARG A 11 12.14 -6.28 -12.08
N LYS A 12 11.96 -5.26 -12.93
CA LYS A 12 10.93 -4.25 -12.75
C LYS A 12 9.54 -4.87 -12.83
N ILE A 13 9.28 -5.70 -13.86
CA ILE A 13 7.99 -6.38 -14.03
C ILE A 13 7.69 -7.27 -12.82
N VAL A 14 8.63 -8.11 -12.41
CA VAL A 14 8.43 -8.99 -11.24
C VAL A 14 8.17 -8.20 -9.97
N ARG A 15 8.90 -7.10 -9.74
CA ARG A 15 8.66 -6.23 -8.58
C ARG A 15 7.24 -5.67 -8.58
N GLU A 16 6.76 -5.22 -9.74
CA GLU A 16 5.41 -4.67 -9.83
C GLU A 16 4.31 -5.70 -9.62
N GLU A 17 4.45 -6.89 -10.20
CA GLU A 17 3.46 -7.94 -10.04
C GLU A 17 3.42 -8.47 -8.59
N VAL A 18 4.58 -8.61 -7.94
CA VAL A 18 4.64 -8.97 -6.52
C VAL A 18 4.00 -7.88 -5.65
N ARG A 19 4.27 -6.60 -5.94
CA ARG A 19 3.72 -5.47 -5.20
C ARG A 19 2.21 -5.40 -5.31
N LYS A 20 1.64 -5.61 -6.50
CA LYS A 20 0.17 -5.69 -6.70
C LYS A 20 -0.45 -6.84 -5.91
N ALA A 21 0.10 -8.05 -6.05
CA ALA A 21 -0.41 -9.22 -5.33
C ALA A 21 -0.36 -9.02 -3.81
N PHE A 22 0.70 -8.38 -3.31
CA PHE A 22 0.82 -8.09 -1.89
C PHE A 22 -0.20 -7.04 -1.42
N LEU A 23 -0.48 -6.01 -2.22
CA LEU A 23 -1.51 -5.01 -1.91
C LEU A 23 -2.91 -5.63 -1.88
N GLU A 24 -3.24 -6.52 -2.80
CA GLU A 24 -4.51 -7.25 -2.78
C GLU A 24 -4.67 -8.04 -1.48
N VAL A 25 -3.62 -8.77 -1.08
CA VAL A 25 -3.61 -9.50 0.20
C VAL A 25 -3.74 -8.56 1.38
N LEU A 26 -3.01 -7.43 1.41
CA LEU A 26 -3.11 -6.48 2.52
C LEU A 26 -4.52 -5.90 2.64
N LEU A 27 -5.17 -5.55 1.52
CA LEU A 27 -6.55 -5.06 1.51
C LEU A 27 -7.54 -6.10 2.03
N GLU A 28 -7.34 -7.38 1.69
CA GLU A 28 -8.15 -8.48 2.24
C GLU A 28 -7.92 -8.70 3.75
N LEU A 29 -6.76 -8.32 4.27
CA LEU A 29 -6.42 -8.44 5.69
C LEU A 29 -6.86 -7.25 6.54
N ILE A 30 -7.25 -6.13 5.94
CA ILE A 30 -7.76 -4.97 6.69
C ILE A 30 -9.18 -5.32 7.17
N PRO A 31 -9.42 -5.35 8.49
CA PRO A 31 -10.76 -5.60 9.01
C PRO A 31 -11.69 -4.46 8.59
N TYR A 32 -12.97 -4.80 8.39
CA TYR A 32 -13.99 -3.78 8.31
C TYR A 32 -14.01 -2.99 9.63
N ILE A 33 -14.04 -1.67 9.53
CA ILE A 33 -14.16 -0.74 10.65
C ILE A 33 -15.43 0.06 10.39
N SER A 34 -16.32 0.10 11.39
CA SER A 34 -17.52 0.94 11.34
C SER A 34 -17.19 2.42 11.57
N ASP A 35 -18.11 3.31 11.22
CA ASP A 35 -17.91 4.76 11.41
C ASP A 35 -17.67 5.12 12.90
N GLU A 36 -18.32 4.43 13.83
CA GLU A 36 -18.13 4.61 15.29
C GLU A 36 -16.74 4.16 15.74
N GLU A 37 -16.26 3.00 15.28
CA GLU A 37 -14.91 2.50 15.59
C GLU A 37 -13.84 3.39 14.97
N GLN A 38 -14.06 3.93 13.78
CA GLN A 38 -13.14 4.88 13.15
C GLN A 38 -13.08 6.18 13.97
N GLU A 39 -14.21 6.67 14.48
CA GLU A 39 -14.24 7.85 15.35
C GLU A 39 -13.47 7.62 16.65
N GLU A 40 -13.58 6.44 17.27
CA GLU A 40 -12.77 6.06 18.45
C GLU A 40 -11.26 6.03 18.15
N ILE A 41 -10.88 5.52 16.98
CA ILE A 41 -9.49 5.52 16.50
C ILE A 41 -9.00 6.95 16.33
N ASP A 42 -9.77 7.81 15.66
CA ASP A 42 -9.38 9.19 15.40
C ASP A 42 -9.26 9.99 16.71
N GLN A 43 -10.09 9.72 17.71
CA GLN A 43 -9.96 10.33 19.05
C GLN A 43 -8.71 9.88 19.81
N THR A 44 -8.28 8.63 19.62
CA THR A 44 -7.18 8.02 20.38
C THR A 44 -5.83 8.24 19.70
N ALA A 45 -5.80 8.04 18.38
CA ALA A 45 -4.62 8.07 17.54
C ALA A 45 -4.52 9.33 16.67
N GLY A 46 -5.54 10.20 16.66
CA GLY A 46 -5.59 11.35 15.76
C GLY A 46 -6.06 10.97 14.37
N SER A 47 -6.50 11.98 13.64
CA SER A 47 -6.79 11.91 12.21
C SER A 47 -5.50 12.03 11.39
N PRO A 48 -5.49 11.64 10.11
CA PRO A 48 -4.33 11.84 9.24
C PRO A 48 -3.84 13.30 9.18
N ASP A 49 -4.73 14.28 9.34
CA ASP A 49 -4.41 15.71 9.34
C ASP A 49 -3.60 16.16 10.57
N ASP A 50 -3.57 15.34 11.63
CA ASP A 50 -2.80 15.61 12.86
C ASP A 50 -1.32 15.26 12.73
N TYR A 51 -0.92 14.60 11.64
CA TYR A 51 0.45 14.17 11.36
C TYR A 51 1.11 15.03 10.29
N LYS A 52 2.44 15.15 10.36
CA LYS A 52 3.17 15.88 9.32
C LYS A 52 3.40 14.98 8.12
N GLU A 53 3.57 15.60 6.95
CA GLU A 53 3.91 14.88 5.71
C GLU A 53 5.16 13.98 5.86
N GLU A 54 6.14 14.39 6.67
CA GLU A 54 7.35 13.62 6.98
C GLU A 54 7.09 12.35 7.82
N ASP A 55 5.95 12.27 8.52
CA ASP A 55 5.54 11.09 9.29
C ASP A 55 4.88 10.03 8.39
N PHE A 56 4.46 10.42 7.18
CA PHE A 56 3.92 9.51 6.19
C PHE A 56 5.02 8.90 5.33
N VAL A 57 4.89 7.62 5.04
CA VAL A 57 5.70 6.96 4.01
C VAL A 57 4.99 7.19 2.67
N GLU A 58 5.69 7.81 1.70
CA GLU A 58 5.18 7.89 0.33
C GLU A 58 4.84 6.48 -0.16
N TRP A 59 3.54 6.23 -0.31
CA TRP A 59 3.08 4.99 -0.89
C TRP A 59 3.13 5.13 -2.41
N ASN A 60 4.21 4.59 -2.96
CA ASN A 60 4.40 4.54 -4.40
C ASN A 60 3.48 3.47 -4.95
N GLY A 61 2.16 3.68 -5.06
CA GLY A 61 1.20 2.80 -5.75
C GLY A 61 1.59 2.41 -7.21
N LYS A 62 2.79 2.82 -7.67
CA LYS A 62 3.51 2.45 -8.88
C LYS A 62 4.59 1.40 -8.76
#